data_AF-A0A847EH20-F1
#
_entry.id   AF-A0A847EH20-F1
#
_cell.length_a   1.000
_cell.length_b   1.000
_cell.length_c   1.000
_cell.angle_alpha   90.00
_cell.angle_beta   90.00
_cell.angle_gamma   90.00
#
_symmetry.space_group_name_H-M   'P 1'
#
loop_
_entity.id
_entity.type
_entity.pdbx_description
1 polymer ?
#
loop_
_entity_poly.entity_id
_entity_poly.type
_entity_poly.pdbx_seq_one_letter_code
_entity_poly.pdbx_strand_id
1 'polypeptide(L)'
;MARKAIVDKEQILTLLKKGETTQQIAEYFHVSRQAIDLHRKDFINKGLLENRRAARKKVSRSIESPIDDTAINRQPELISRPFDNKIDTMSLNDQIDLLISAFSALKRIPQLERDLTTYKRENERISRELERLKNMERKRLEQENKWMLIRDDSIGESNN
;
A
#
# COMPACT_ATOMS: atom_id res chain seq x y z
N MET A 1 8.98 24.42 37.83
CA MET A 1 8.30 25.21 36.78
C MET A 1 9.16 25.19 35.52
N ALA A 2 8.79 24.43 34.50
CA ALA A 2 9.54 24.37 33.23
C ALA A 2 9.11 25.53 32.33
N ARG A 3 10.04 26.45 32.01
CA ARG A 3 9.81 27.49 31.00
C ARG A 3 9.67 26.77 29.65
N LYS A 4 8.55 26.93 28.96
CA LYS A 4 8.42 26.47 27.56
C LYS A 4 9.47 27.24 26.74
N ALA A 5 10.50 26.55 26.26
CA ALA A 5 11.40 27.11 25.28
C ALA A 5 10.57 27.47 24.04
N ILE A 6 10.39 28.78 23.80
CA ILE A 6 9.72 29.28 22.60
C ILE A 6 10.76 29.18 21.49
N VAL A 7 10.70 28.10 20.71
CA VAL A 7 11.59 27.91 19.57
C VAL A 7 10.99 28.61 18.37
N ASP A 8 11.77 29.50 17.76
CA ASP A 8 11.39 30.19 16.53
C ASP A 8 11.49 29.23 15.34
N LYS A 9 10.35 28.99 14.68
CA LYS A 9 10.22 28.06 13.56
C LYS A 9 10.99 28.55 12.33
N GLU A 10 11.10 29.87 12.13
CA GLU A 10 11.81 30.44 10.98
C GLU A 10 13.33 30.24 11.10
N GLN A 11 13.85 30.33 12.33
CA GLN A 11 15.25 30.05 12.61
C GLN A 11 15.59 28.58 12.41
N ILE A 12 14.74 27.65 12.86
CA ILE A 12 14.92 26.21 12.58
C ILE A 12 15.00 25.96 11.07
N LEU A 13 14.08 26.55 10.29
CA LEU A 13 14.06 26.38 8.83
C LEU A 13 15.36 26.90 8.19
N THR A 14 15.86 28.05 8.64
CA THR A 14 17.09 28.65 8.14
C THR A 14 18.30 27.76 8.43
N LEU A 15 18.41 27.22 9.64
CA LEU A 15 19.51 26.31 10.01
C LEU A 15 19.44 25.00 9.23
N LEU A 16 18.24 24.44 9.03
CA LEU A 16 18.04 23.25 8.21
C LEU A 16 18.41 23.47 6.73
N LYS A 17 18.14 24.66 6.18
CA LYS A 17 18.56 25.03 4.81
C LYS A 17 20.08 25.20 4.69
N LYS A 18 20.75 25.66 5.75
CA LYS A 18 22.23 25.75 5.84
C LYS A 18 22.91 24.38 5.94
N GLY A 19 22.16 23.31 6.20
CA GLY A 19 22.69 21.95 6.29
C GLY A 19 23.01 21.49 7.71
N GLU A 20 22.64 22.26 8.73
CA GLU A 20 22.77 21.87 10.13
C GLU A 20 21.94 20.62 10.43
N THR A 21 22.47 19.74 11.28
CA THR A 21 21.77 18.51 11.67
C THR A 21 20.68 18.79 12.71
N THR A 22 19.67 17.93 12.79
CA THR A 22 18.61 18.09 13.79
C THR A 22 19.10 17.97 15.22
N GLN A 23 20.25 17.32 15.44
CA GLN A 23 20.93 17.25 16.74
C GLN A 23 21.58 18.59 17.12
N GLN A 24 22.35 19.20 16.21
CA GLN A 24 22.98 20.52 16.43
C GLN A 24 21.94 21.60 16.71
N ILE A 25 20.83 21.59 15.98
CA ILE A 25 19.73 22.54 16.18
C ILE A 25 19.04 22.31 17.53
N ALA A 26 18.86 21.06 17.95
CA ALA A 26 18.25 20.72 19.24
C ALA A 26 19.12 21.20 20.42
N GLU A 27 20.43 21.04 20.30
CA GLU A 27 21.41 21.55 21.26
C GLU A 27 21.40 23.08 21.34
N TYR A 28 21.34 23.76 20.18
CA TYR A 28 21.28 25.22 20.11
C TYR A 28 20.03 25.82 20.78
N PHE A 29 18.87 25.17 20.64
CA PHE A 29 17.62 25.63 21.23
C PHE A 29 17.30 25.01 22.60
N HIS A 30 18.20 24.17 23.15
CA HIS A 30 18.00 23.41 24.38
C HIS A 30 16.67 22.64 24.42
N VAL A 31 16.31 22.01 23.29
CA VAL A 31 15.10 21.20 23.14
C VAL A 31 15.43 19.76 22.78
N SER A 32 14.42 18.88 22.87
CA SER A 32 14.60 17.51 22.42
C SER A 32 14.79 17.46 20.91
N ARG A 33 15.65 16.55 20.45
CA ARG A 33 15.83 16.27 19.02
C ARG A 33 14.51 15.91 18.32
N GLN A 34 13.62 15.21 19.03
CA GLN A 34 12.30 14.84 18.52
C GLN A 34 11.43 16.07 18.19
N ALA A 35 11.52 17.14 18.98
CA ALA A 35 10.79 18.38 18.70
C ALA A 35 11.26 19.03 17.39
N ILE A 36 12.57 19.04 17.12
CA ILE A 36 13.14 19.52 15.86
C ILE A 36 12.78 18.60 14.70
N ASP A 37 12.78 17.28 14.90
CA ASP A 37 12.37 16.31 13.88
C ASP A 37 10.88 16.47 13.48
N LEU A 38 9.99 16.85 14.40
CA LEU A 38 8.60 17.20 14.08
C LEU A 38 8.53 18.43 13.17
N HIS A 39 9.22 19.51 13.52
CA HIS A 39 9.27 20.71 12.68
C HIS A 39 9.88 20.43 11.31
N ARG A 40 10.94 19.61 11.23
CA ARG A 40 11.55 19.19 9.97
C ARG A 40 10.55 18.43 9.08
N LYS A 41 9.74 17.53 9.63
CA LYS A 41 8.68 16.84 8.88
C LYS A 41 7.62 17.81 8.39
N ASP A 42 7.19 18.76 9.22
CA ASP A 42 6.24 19.79 8.82
C ASP A 42 6.76 20.67 7.68
N PHE A 43 8.04 21.04 7.70
CA PHE A 43 8.67 21.80 6.62
C PHE A 43 8.79 21.00 5.32
N ILE A 44 9.05 19.70 5.39
CA ILE A 44 9.03 18.81 4.21
C ILE A 44 7.61 18.72 3.63
N ASN A 45 6.60 18.50 4.48
CA ASN A 45 5.21 18.41 4.05
C ASN A 45 4.71 19.71 3.41
N LYS A 46 5.21 20.86 3.89
CA LYS A 46 4.92 22.19 3.33
C LYS A 46 5.79 22.56 2.11
N GLY A 47 6.68 21.67 1.66
CA GLY A 47 7.57 21.93 0.53
C GLY A 47 8.68 22.96 0.80
N LEU A 48 8.92 23.34 2.05
CA LEU A 48 9.93 24.33 2.45
C LEU A 48 11.34 23.73 2.61
N LEU A 49 11.42 22.40 2.71
CA LEU A 49 12.67 21.62 2.72
C LEU A 49 12.53 20.43 1.78
N GLU A 50 13.58 20.19 0.98
CA GLU A 50 13.68 18.97 0.19
C GLU A 50 13.90 17.76 1.10
N ASN A 51 13.18 16.67 0.84
CA ASN A 51 13.38 15.41 1.53
C ASN A 51 14.66 14.73 1.02
N ARG A 52 15.83 15.24 1.45
CA ARG A 52 17.15 14.69 1.06
C ARG A 52 17.41 13.27 1.58
N ARG A 53 16.55 12.70 2.43
CA ARG A 53 16.58 11.26 2.78
C ARG A 53 15.84 10.37 1.77
N ALA A 54 15.13 10.96 0.80
CA ALA A 54 14.26 10.24 -0.13
C ALA A 54 14.64 10.40 -1.62
N ALA A 55 15.93 10.61 -1.93
CA ALA A 55 16.40 10.56 -3.32
C ALA A 55 16.58 9.11 -3.82
N ARG A 56 15.50 8.32 -3.85
CA ARG A 56 15.35 7.38 -4.98
C ARG A 56 14.79 8.24 -6.11
N LYS A 57 15.59 8.46 -7.16
CA LYS A 57 15.14 9.06 -8.43
C LYS A 57 13.90 8.30 -8.91
N LYS A 58 12.71 8.77 -8.55
CA LYS A 58 11.49 8.44 -9.28
C LYS A 58 11.52 9.33 -10.50
N VAL A 59 12.04 8.78 -11.59
CA VAL A 59 11.80 9.34 -12.93
C VAL A 59 10.29 9.34 -13.10
N SER A 60 9.67 10.52 -12.97
CA SER A 60 8.29 10.75 -13.34
C SER A 60 8.19 10.56 -14.85
N ARG A 61 7.82 9.35 -15.27
CA ARG A 61 7.36 9.11 -16.64
C ARG A 61 5.92 9.59 -16.69
N SER A 62 5.73 10.71 -17.37
CA SER A 62 4.45 11.21 -17.85
C SER A 62 3.69 10.08 -18.55
N ILE A 63 2.43 9.88 -18.19
CA ILE A 63 1.49 9.11 -18.99
C ILE A 63 0.27 10.00 -19.20
N GLU A 64 0.27 10.67 -20.35
CA GLU A 64 -0.92 11.20 -20.99
C GLU A 64 -1.74 10.02 -21.53
N SER A 65 -2.81 9.66 -20.82
CA SER A 65 -4.09 9.14 -21.36
C SER A 65 -4.06 7.88 -22.30
N PRO A 66 -5.21 7.40 -22.81
CA PRO A 66 -5.93 6.26 -22.26
C PRO A 66 -6.02 5.07 -23.25
N ILE A 67 -5.87 3.82 -22.81
CA ILE A 67 -6.12 2.67 -23.70
C ILE A 67 -6.86 1.54 -22.98
N ASP A 68 -7.94 1.19 -23.67
CA ASP A 68 -8.91 0.10 -23.59
C ASP A 68 -8.48 -1.27 -23.06
N ASP A 69 -9.53 -1.95 -22.62
CA ASP A 69 -9.71 -3.39 -22.45
C ASP A 69 -8.87 -4.25 -23.41
N THR A 70 -8.07 -5.15 -22.84
CA THR A 70 -8.10 -6.59 -23.15
C THR A 70 -7.07 -7.33 -22.30
N ALA A 71 -7.50 -8.47 -21.77
CA ALA A 71 -6.74 -9.34 -20.88
C ALA A 71 -5.49 -9.93 -21.53
N ILE A 72 -4.30 -9.69 -20.96
CA ILE A 72 -3.13 -10.58 -21.11
C ILE A 72 -2.38 -10.68 -19.77
N ASN A 73 -2.72 -11.75 -19.04
CA ASN A 73 -1.81 -12.69 -18.38
C ASN A 73 -0.38 -12.17 -18.14
N ARG A 74 -0.15 -11.47 -17.01
CA ARG A 74 1.20 -11.18 -16.52
C ARG A 74 1.55 -12.20 -15.44
N GLN A 75 2.26 -13.23 -15.84
CA GLN A 75 3.07 -14.03 -14.92
C GLN A 75 4.00 -13.10 -14.13
N PRO A 76 4.31 -13.40 -12.86
CA PRO A 76 5.32 -12.64 -12.14
C PRO A 76 6.69 -12.93 -12.77
N GLU A 77 7.23 -11.95 -13.51
CA GLU A 77 8.62 -11.99 -13.94
C GLU A 77 9.50 -12.15 -12.70
N LEU A 78 10.13 -13.32 -12.57
CA LEU A 78 11.26 -13.52 -11.69
C LEU A 78 12.35 -12.56 -12.15
N ILE A 79 12.50 -11.45 -11.42
CA ILE A 79 13.57 -10.48 -11.62
C ILE A 79 14.89 -11.20 -11.29
N SER A 80 15.48 -11.87 -12.27
CA SER A 80 16.86 -12.30 -12.25
C SER A 80 17.71 -11.03 -12.33
N ARG A 81 18.05 -10.47 -11.17
CA ARG A 81 19.07 -9.42 -11.11
C ARG A 81 20.41 -10.06 -11.41
N PRO A 82 21.25 -9.47 -12.27
CA PRO A 82 22.64 -9.86 -12.34
C PRO A 82 23.23 -9.62 -10.94
N PHE A 83 23.78 -10.68 -10.34
CA PHE A 83 24.57 -10.57 -9.12
C PHE A 83 25.86 -9.81 -9.46
N ASP A 84 25.78 -8.49 -9.43
CA ASP A 84 26.95 -7.67 -9.20
C ASP A 84 27.46 -8.04 -7.80
N ASN A 85 28.45 -8.93 -7.75
CA ASN A 85 29.21 -9.30 -6.56
C ASN A 85 30.11 -8.13 -6.10
N LYS A 86 29.56 -6.92 -6.03
CA LYS A 86 30.08 -5.92 -5.10
C LYS A 86 29.56 -6.37 -3.75
N ILE A 87 30.45 -7.01 -2.99
CA ILE A 87 30.28 -7.14 -1.55
C ILE A 87 30.34 -5.69 -1.03
N ASP A 88 29.20 -4.99 -1.11
CA ASP A 88 28.97 -3.79 -0.32
C ASP A 88 29.09 -4.28 1.12
N THR A 89 30.22 -3.96 1.74
CA THR A 89 30.45 -4.23 3.15
C THR A 89 29.49 -3.34 3.93
N MET A 90 28.28 -3.85 4.09
CA MET A 90 27.19 -3.23 4.82
C MET A 90 27.72 -2.89 6.22
N SER A 91 27.63 -1.61 6.59
CA SER A 91 28.12 -1.14 7.88
C SER A 91 27.45 -1.93 9.00
N LEU A 92 28.15 -2.16 10.12
CA LEU A 92 27.60 -2.89 11.27
C LEU A 92 26.26 -2.29 11.72
N ASN A 93 26.11 -0.96 11.65
CA ASN A 93 24.86 -0.28 11.97
C ASN A 93 23.73 -0.64 10.99
N ASP A 94 24.02 -0.72 9.70
CA ASP A 94 23.03 -1.13 8.69
C ASP A 94 22.64 -2.60 8.90
N GLN A 95 23.59 -3.45 9.29
CA GLN A 95 23.32 -4.86 9.64
C GLN A 95 22.44 -4.98 10.87
N ILE A 96 22.68 -4.16 11.89
CA ILE A 96 21.84 -4.08 13.09
C ILE A 96 20.43 -3.60 12.73
N ASP A 97 20.30 -2.55 11.93
CA ASP A 97 18.99 -2.04 11.49
C ASP A 97 18.23 -3.07 10.65
N LEU A 98 18.92 -3.79 9.77
CA LEU A 98 18.32 -4.89 9.00
C LEU A 98 17.84 -6.00 9.93
N LEU A 99 18.65 -6.43 10.90
CA LEU A 99 18.27 -7.44 11.89
C LEU A 99 17.04 -7.00 12.70
N ILE A 100 17.00 -5.74 13.14
CA ILE A 100 15.85 -5.18 13.87
C ILE A 100 14.60 -5.18 12.98
N SER A 101 14.74 -4.81 11.70
CA SER A 101 13.62 -4.79 10.76
C SER A 101 13.10 -6.21 10.47
N ALA A 102 13.99 -7.18 10.29
CA ALA A 102 13.64 -8.59 10.08
C ALA A 102 12.94 -9.16 11.32
N PHE A 103 13.45 -8.87 12.52
CA PHE A 103 12.83 -9.33 13.76
C PHE A 103 11.46 -8.68 14.00
N SER A 104 11.31 -7.41 13.66
CA SER A 104 10.03 -6.71 13.73
C SER A 104 9.01 -7.28 12.74
N ALA A 105 9.45 -7.70 11.55
CA ALA A 105 8.61 -8.40 10.59
C ALA A 105 8.20 -9.79 11.10
N LEU A 106 9.14 -10.55 11.68
CA LEU A 106 8.88 -11.86 12.29
C LEU A 106 7.86 -11.77 13.42
N LYS A 107 7.93 -10.73 14.27
CA LYS A 107 6.92 -10.48 15.32
C LYS A 107 5.52 -10.29 14.78
N ARG A 108 5.36 -9.91 13.52
CA ARG A 108 4.06 -9.67 12.89
C ARG A 108 3.43 -10.96 12.33
N ILE A 109 4.19 -12.05 12.21
CA ILE A 109 3.72 -13.34 11.67
C ILE A 109 2.47 -13.86 12.39
N PRO A 110 2.38 -13.90 13.73
CA PRO A 110 1.20 -14.45 14.40
C PRO A 110 -0.09 -13.67 14.13
N GLN A 111 0.02 -12.36 13.85
CA GLN A 111 -1.13 -11.55 13.45
C GLN A 111 -1.50 -11.84 11.99
N LEU A 112 -0.51 -11.93 11.10
CA LEU A 112 -0.72 -12.26 9.69
C LEU A 112 -1.34 -13.66 9.51
N GLU A 113 -0.95 -14.63 10.32
CA GLU A 113 -1.56 -15.96 10.34
C GLU A 113 -3.04 -15.91 10.74
N ARG A 114 -3.37 -15.13 11.79
CA ARG A 114 -4.76 -14.92 12.22
C ARG A 114 -5.57 -14.24 11.12
N ASP A 115 -5.05 -13.19 10.50
CA ASP A 115 -5.73 -12.48 9.41
C ASP A 115 -5.95 -13.43 8.22
N LEU A 116 -4.94 -14.23 7.84
CA LEU A 116 -5.03 -15.20 6.76
C LEU A 116 -6.09 -16.28 7.03
N THR A 117 -6.20 -16.79 8.26
CA THR A 117 -7.28 -17.73 8.61
C THR A 117 -8.66 -17.09 8.52
N THR A 118 -8.77 -15.79 8.87
CA THR A 118 -10.02 -15.04 8.79
C THR A 118 -10.45 -14.86 7.33
N TYR A 119 -9.54 -14.37 6.48
CA TYR A 119 -9.81 -14.20 5.05
C TYR A 119 -10.13 -15.52 4.34
N LYS A 120 -9.50 -16.64 4.72
CA LYS A 120 -9.87 -17.96 4.18
C LYS A 120 -11.32 -18.31 4.50
N ARG A 121 -11.77 -18.13 5.75
CA ARG A 121 -13.15 -18.41 6.16
C ARG A 121 -14.15 -17.51 5.45
N GLU A 122 -13.84 -16.22 5.31
CA GLU A 122 -14.69 -15.28 4.56
C GLU A 122 -14.79 -15.66 3.08
N ASN A 123 -13.67 -16.01 2.46
CA ASN A 123 -13.64 -16.42 1.06
C ASN A 123 -14.47 -17.70 0.83
N GLU A 124 -14.37 -18.69 1.73
CA GLU A 124 -15.23 -19.88 1.67
C GLU A 124 -16.71 -19.54 1.82
N ARG A 125 -17.05 -18.62 2.74
CA ARG A 125 -18.43 -18.18 2.94
C ARG A 125 -18.99 -17.49 1.70
N ILE A 126 -18.22 -16.57 1.12
CA ILE A 126 -18.60 -15.85 -0.11
C ILE A 126 -18.73 -16.84 -1.27
N SER A 127 -17.80 -17.79 -1.40
CA SER A 127 -17.85 -18.82 -2.44
C SER A 127 -19.12 -19.67 -2.34
N ARG A 128 -19.50 -20.08 -1.12
CA ARG A 128 -20.76 -20.82 -0.88
C ARG A 128 -21.99 -19.99 -1.24
N GLU A 129 -22.01 -18.70 -0.90
CA GLU A 129 -23.14 -17.83 -1.24
C GLU A 129 -23.24 -17.58 -2.74
N LEU A 130 -22.11 -17.37 -3.44
CA LEU A 130 -22.08 -17.26 -4.89
C LEU A 130 -22.64 -18.52 -5.56
N GLU A 131 -22.27 -19.71 -5.06
CA GLU A 131 -22.79 -20.97 -5.60
C GLU A 131 -24.30 -21.11 -5.36
N ARG A 132 -24.78 -20.68 -4.18
CA ARG A 132 -26.21 -20.63 -3.86
C ARG A 132 -26.98 -19.71 -4.81
N LEU A 133 -26.47 -18.50 -5.04
CA LEU A 133 -27.07 -17.51 -5.94
C LEU A 133 -27.05 -17.99 -7.39
N LYS A 134 -25.96 -18.58 -7.87
CA LYS A 134 -25.87 -19.18 -9.21
C LYS A 134 -26.91 -20.30 -9.40
N ASN A 135 -27.10 -21.14 -8.39
CA ASN A 135 -28.12 -22.19 -8.43
C ASN A 135 -29.55 -21.63 -8.44
N MET A 136 -29.81 -20.55 -7.69
CA MET A 136 -31.10 -19.86 -7.74
C MET A 136 -31.36 -19.24 -9.11
N GLU A 137 -30.37 -18.56 -9.69
CA GLU A 137 -30.49 -17.96 -11.03
C GLU A 137 -30.73 -19.03 -12.09
N ARG A 138 -30.02 -20.15 -12.02
CA ARG A 138 -30.23 -21.29 -12.94
C ARG A 138 -31.66 -21.81 -12.87
N LYS A 139 -32.21 -21.98 -11.66
CA LYS A 139 -33.60 -22.42 -11.48
C LYS A 139 -34.60 -21.40 -12.02
N ARG A 140 -34.34 -20.10 -11.83
CA ARG A 140 -35.18 -19.01 -12.36
C ARG A 140 -35.21 -19.05 -13.89
N LEU A 141 -34.04 -19.17 -14.53
CA LEU A 141 -33.92 -19.27 -15.99
C LEU A 141 -34.57 -20.55 -16.53
N GLU A 142 -34.42 -21.67 -15.84
CA GLU A 142 -35.08 -22.92 -16.24
C GLU A 142 -36.62 -22.81 -16.17
N GLN A 143 -37.14 -22.13 -15.14
CA GLN A 143 -38.56 -21.82 -15.06
C GLN A 143 -38.97 -20.91 -16.22
N GLU A 144 -38.30 -19.78 -16.41
CA GLU A 144 -38.57 -18.85 -17.51
C GLU A 144 -38.60 -19.53 -18.87
N ASN A 145 -37.61 -20.39 -19.16
CA ASN A 145 -37.58 -21.18 -20.39
C ASN A 145 -38.79 -22.12 -20.53
N LYS A 146 -39.22 -22.78 -19.44
CA LYS A 146 -40.43 -23.61 -19.45
C LYS A 146 -41.69 -22.79 -19.73
N TRP A 147 -41.81 -21.60 -19.13
CA TRP A 147 -42.93 -20.68 -19.37
C TRP A 147 -42.97 -20.19 -20.82
N MET A 148 -41.81 -19.89 -21.40
CA MET A 148 -41.70 -19.47 -22.80
C MET A 148 -42.10 -20.60 -23.75
N LEU A 149 -41.64 -21.85 -23.54
CA LEU A 149 -42.05 -23.00 -24.35
C LEU A 149 -43.57 -23.23 -24.33
N ILE A 150 -44.19 -23.21 -23.15
CA ILE A 150 -45.64 -23.41 -23.00
C ILE A 150 -46.43 -22.31 -23.73
N ARG A 151 -45.92 -21.07 -23.71
CA ARG A 151 -46.56 -19.94 -24.41
C ARG A 151 -46.52 -20.14 -25.92
N ASP A 152 -45.40 -20.60 -26.46
CA ASP A 152 -45.22 -20.83 -27.89
C ASP A 152 -46.11 -22.00 -28.39
N ASP A 153 -46.27 -23.06 -27.60
CA ASP A 153 -47.18 -24.19 -27.93
C ASP A 153 -48.66 -23.75 -27.91
N SER A 154 -49.07 -22.90 -26.96
CA SER A 154 -50.46 -22.41 -26.86
C SER A 154 -50.90 -21.52 -28.05
N ILE A 155 -49.95 -20.84 -28.70
CA ILE A 155 -50.19 -19.99 -29.87
C ILE A 155 -50.29 -20.85 -31.15
N GLY A 156 -49.63 -22.00 -31.19
CA GLY A 156 -49.70 -22.96 -32.31
C GLY A 156 -50.99 -23.77 -32.37
N GLU A 157 -51.55 -24.18 -31.22
CA GLU A 157 -52.78 -24.98 -31.17
C GLU A 157 -54.07 -24.16 -31.38
N SER A 158 -54.00 -22.83 -31.29
CA SER A 158 -55.17 -21.95 -31.48
C SER A 158 -55.46 -21.62 -32.96
N ASN A 159 -54.68 -22.14 -33.91
CA ASN A 159 -54.76 -21.85 -35.35
C ASN A 159 -55.08 -23.07 -36.24
N ASN A 160 -55.61 -24.17 -35.69
CA ASN A 160 -56.10 -25.33 -36.46
C ASN A 160 -57.59 -25.58 -36.22
#